data_AF-A0A8J7HDQ4-F1
#
_entry.id   AF-A0A8J7HDQ4-F1
#
_cell.length_a   1.000
_cell.length_b   1.000
_cell.length_c   1.000
_cell.angle_alpha   90.00
_cell.angle_beta   90.00
_cell.angle_gamma   90.00
#
_symmetry.space_group_name_H-M   'P 1'
#
loop_
_entity.id
_entity.type
_entity.pdbx_description
1 polymer ?
#
loop_
_entity_poly.entity_id
_entity_poly.type
_entity_poly.pdbx_seq_one_letter_code
_entity_poly.pdbx_strand_id
1 'polypeptide(L)'
;MGRLFRFIGSILTLDVLPSAYEMTYNTAIKGNHTVWLIGWIINPIINYFITLFINIIDFLCVFTSWIPFVNNIQDTIYYAPDIDQLNSNIVYNIIEPLLGTSHRNWITHSVLNPYFIFFIVCAFILSFIARFIPVFKYIVGLIILIIGMSFVAHLLADTMPLSWGKGSRNSFSNIHVRFWFIKFQMNGLFSKLWLYLHASIAGAATIKASSVALEDD
;
A
#
# COMPACT_ATOMS: atom_id res chain seq x y z
N MET A 1 -28.05 23.88 -9.66
CA MET A 1 -26.58 23.94 -9.71
C MET A 1 -25.87 23.38 -8.48
N GLY A 2 -26.36 23.57 -7.24
CA GLY A 2 -25.64 23.12 -6.03
C GLY A 2 -25.44 21.61 -5.84
N ARG A 3 -26.36 20.76 -6.33
CA ARG A 3 -26.23 19.29 -6.22
C ARG A 3 -25.19 18.71 -7.18
N LEU A 4 -25.14 19.22 -8.42
CA LEU A 4 -24.13 18.80 -9.40
C LEU A 4 -22.73 19.25 -8.98
N PHE A 5 -22.57 20.48 -8.48
CA PHE A 5 -21.30 20.95 -7.93
C PHE A 5 -20.87 20.19 -6.66
N ARG A 6 -21.82 19.82 -5.78
CA ARG A 6 -21.52 18.94 -4.63
C ARG A 6 -21.16 17.53 -5.07
N PHE A 7 -21.81 17.00 -6.09
CA PHE A 7 -21.55 15.66 -6.62
C PHE A 7 -20.20 15.58 -7.34
N ILE A 8 -19.91 16.57 -8.20
CA ILE A 8 -18.60 16.74 -8.83
C ILE A 8 -17.54 16.98 -7.76
N GLY A 9 -17.84 17.82 -6.77
CA GLY A 9 -17.00 18.03 -5.59
C GLY A 9 -16.69 16.72 -4.88
N SER A 10 -17.70 15.91 -4.54
CA SER A 10 -17.54 14.64 -3.84
C SER A 10 -16.81 13.57 -4.66
N ILE A 11 -16.91 13.62 -6.00
CA ILE A 11 -16.09 12.78 -6.88
C ILE A 11 -14.63 13.27 -6.84
N LEU A 12 -14.41 14.57 -6.97
CA LEU A 12 -13.07 15.17 -7.00
C LEU A 12 -12.34 15.07 -5.65
N THR A 13 -13.07 15.10 -4.54
CA THR A 13 -12.55 14.94 -3.18
C THR A 13 -12.57 13.49 -2.69
N LEU A 14 -13.15 12.59 -3.49
CA LEU A 14 -13.37 11.18 -3.16
C LEU A 14 -14.18 10.97 -1.86
N ASP A 15 -14.97 11.98 -1.45
CA ASP A 15 -15.76 11.97 -0.21
C ASP A 15 -16.85 10.89 -0.16
N VAL A 16 -17.10 10.21 -1.28
CA VAL A 16 -18.10 9.14 -1.42
C VAL A 16 -17.55 7.77 -0.98
N LEU A 17 -16.22 7.58 -0.94
CA LEU A 17 -15.61 6.30 -0.59
C LEU A 17 -15.29 6.29 0.92
N PRO A 18 -15.87 5.36 1.70
CA PRO A 18 -15.54 5.27 3.12
C PRO A 18 -14.11 4.75 3.29
N SER A 19 -13.34 5.28 4.25
CA SER A 19 -12.06 4.65 4.61
C SER A 19 -12.31 3.32 5.30
N ALA A 20 -11.50 2.31 4.96
CA ALA A 20 -11.55 1.00 5.59
C ALA A 20 -11.37 1.06 7.11
N TYR A 21 -10.62 2.07 7.58
CA TYR A 21 -10.25 2.21 8.97
C TYR A 21 -11.39 2.75 9.85
N GLU A 22 -12.17 3.72 9.34
CA GLU A 22 -13.36 4.22 10.05
C GLU A 22 -14.42 3.14 10.25
N MET A 23 -14.53 2.20 9.31
CA MET A 23 -15.50 1.10 9.39
C MET A 23 -15.06 -0.04 10.31
N THR A 24 -13.75 -0.23 10.53
CA THR A 24 -13.22 -1.41 11.23
C THR A 24 -12.90 -1.14 12.71
N TYR A 25 -12.44 0.06 13.07
CA TYR A 25 -11.95 0.34 14.44
C TYR A 25 -12.80 1.31 15.26
N ASN A 26 -13.92 1.82 14.73
CA ASN A 26 -14.78 2.83 15.39
C ASN A 26 -14.00 4.08 15.85
N THR A 27 -12.81 4.28 15.32
CA THR A 27 -11.95 5.44 15.49
C THR A 27 -12.00 6.23 14.20
N ALA A 28 -12.48 7.47 14.28
CA ALA A 28 -12.44 8.42 13.18
C ALA A 28 -10.99 8.78 12.82
N ILE A 29 -10.32 7.94 12.04
CA ILE A 29 -9.15 8.37 11.29
C ILE A 29 -9.70 8.96 10.01
N LYS A 30 -9.64 10.31 9.92
CA LYS A 30 -10.16 11.14 8.82
C LYS A 30 -10.00 10.45 7.46
N GLY A 31 -11.04 9.75 7.06
CA GLY A 31 -11.01 8.73 6.03
C GLY A 31 -11.28 9.21 4.62
N ASN A 32 -11.63 10.48 4.45
CA ASN A 32 -11.77 11.08 3.13
C ASN A 32 -10.49 11.85 2.81
N HIS A 33 -9.60 11.20 2.07
CA HIS A 33 -8.37 11.81 1.62
C HIS A 33 -8.66 12.81 0.49
N THR A 34 -9.05 14.03 0.85
CA THR A 34 -9.34 15.07 -0.14
C THR A 34 -8.07 15.57 -0.84
N VAL A 35 -8.06 15.59 -2.17
CA VAL A 35 -6.95 16.13 -2.97
C VAL A 35 -7.03 17.66 -3.00
N TRP A 36 -6.09 18.35 -2.34
CA TRP A 36 -5.94 19.80 -2.46
C TRP A 36 -5.22 20.17 -3.77
N LEU A 37 -5.98 20.67 -4.74
CA LEU A 37 -5.48 21.20 -6.02
C LEU A 37 -4.73 22.53 -5.83
N ILE A 38 -3.44 22.50 -5.45
CA ILE A 38 -2.55 23.66 -5.53
C ILE A 38 -1.22 23.27 -6.21
N GLY A 39 -1.03 23.74 -7.45
CA GLY A 39 0.26 23.71 -8.20
C GLY A 39 0.38 22.65 -9.32
N TRP A 40 0.96 23.05 -10.46
CA TRP A 40 1.34 22.28 -11.68
C TRP A 40 0.42 21.10 -12.06
N ILE A 41 -0.42 21.31 -13.09
CA ILE A 41 -1.54 20.45 -13.56
C ILE A 41 -1.30 18.92 -13.48
N ILE A 42 -0.08 18.42 -13.71
CA ILE A 42 0.25 16.99 -13.73
C ILE A 42 0.26 16.37 -12.32
N ASN A 43 0.84 17.03 -11.32
CA ASN A 43 0.96 16.46 -9.96
C ASN A 43 -0.41 16.24 -9.27
N PRO A 44 -1.37 17.18 -9.34
CA PRO A 44 -2.72 16.96 -8.82
C PRO A 44 -3.46 15.82 -9.49
N ILE A 45 -3.28 15.62 -10.80
CA ILE A 45 -3.91 14.53 -11.55
C ILE A 45 -3.36 13.17 -11.08
N ILE A 46 -2.03 13.04 -10.97
CA ILE A 46 -1.38 11.81 -10.48
C ILE A 46 -1.85 11.51 -9.06
N ASN A 47 -1.83 12.51 -8.17
CA ASN A 47 -2.29 12.33 -6.79
C ASN A 47 -3.77 11.91 -6.73
N TYR A 48 -4.62 12.45 -7.61
CA TYR A 48 -6.04 12.05 -7.69
C TYR A 48 -6.20 10.57 -8.04
N PHE A 49 -5.54 10.08 -9.09
CA PHE A 49 -5.64 8.68 -9.47
C PHE A 49 -5.05 7.74 -8.43
N ILE A 50 -3.94 8.13 -7.79
CA ILE A 50 -3.37 7.36 -6.69
C ILE A 50 -4.34 7.31 -5.50
N THR A 51 -4.95 8.44 -5.14
CA THR A 51 -5.92 8.49 -4.03
C THR A 51 -7.15 7.63 -4.34
N LEU A 52 -7.66 7.71 -5.56
CA LEU A 52 -8.78 6.88 -6.01
C LEU A 52 -8.42 5.39 -5.91
N PHE A 53 -7.22 5.02 -6.37
CA PHE A 53 -6.73 3.65 -6.27
C PHE A 53 -6.65 3.19 -4.80
N ILE A 54 -6.03 3.97 -3.93
CA ILE A 54 -5.92 3.66 -2.49
C ILE A 54 -7.31 3.45 -1.89
N ASN A 55 -8.24 4.39 -2.10
CA ASN A 55 -9.57 4.30 -1.52
C ASN A 55 -10.36 3.07 -2.03
N ILE A 56 -10.18 2.68 -3.29
CA ILE A 56 -10.78 1.44 -3.83
C ILE A 56 -10.19 0.22 -3.12
N ILE A 57 -8.86 0.14 -2.99
CA ILE A 57 -8.19 -0.99 -2.34
C ILE A 57 -8.57 -1.07 -0.86
N ASP A 58 -8.60 0.06 -0.16
CA ASP A 58 -9.03 0.15 1.23
C ASP A 58 -10.47 -0.35 1.37
N PHE A 59 -11.40 0.14 0.54
CA PHE A 59 -12.77 -0.34 0.53
C PHE A 59 -12.85 -1.86 0.32
N LEU A 60 -12.06 -2.42 -0.59
CA LEU A 60 -12.01 -3.87 -0.81
C LEU A 60 -11.44 -4.63 0.40
N CYS A 61 -10.46 -4.05 1.10
CA CYS A 61 -9.86 -4.61 2.31
C CYS A 61 -10.86 -4.77 3.47
N VAL A 62 -11.98 -4.01 3.46
CA VAL A 62 -13.08 -4.18 4.44
C VAL A 62 -13.73 -5.55 4.32
N PHE A 63 -13.88 -6.08 3.11
CA PHE A 63 -14.54 -7.38 2.94
C PHE A 63 -13.62 -8.53 3.35
N THR A 64 -12.32 -8.40 3.08
CA THR A 64 -11.31 -9.40 3.48
C THR A 64 -11.00 -9.36 4.97
N SER A 65 -11.18 -8.22 5.65
CA SER A 65 -11.01 -8.10 7.11
C SER A 65 -12.07 -8.85 7.90
N TRP A 66 -13.23 -9.18 7.31
CA TRP A 66 -14.28 -9.97 7.97
C TRP A 66 -13.87 -11.42 8.23
N ILE A 67 -12.81 -11.91 7.59
CA ILE A 67 -12.28 -13.27 7.81
C ILE A 67 -11.07 -13.17 8.75
N PRO A 68 -11.14 -13.64 10.01
CA PRO A 68 -10.13 -13.33 11.03
C PRO A 68 -8.69 -13.68 10.65
N PHE A 69 -8.47 -14.86 10.03
CA PHE A 69 -7.14 -15.27 9.59
C PHE A 69 -6.60 -14.40 8.44
N VAL A 70 -7.48 -14.02 7.50
CA VAL A 70 -7.15 -13.17 6.36
C VAL A 70 -6.85 -11.74 6.85
N ASN A 71 -7.60 -11.24 7.83
CA ASN A 71 -7.35 -9.94 8.43
C ASN A 71 -5.93 -9.82 9.01
N ASN A 72 -5.48 -10.84 9.74
CA ASN A 72 -4.11 -10.83 10.31
C ASN A 72 -3.03 -10.78 9.22
N ILE A 73 -3.23 -11.51 8.12
CA ILE A 73 -2.31 -11.48 6.97
C ILE A 73 -2.37 -10.09 6.31
N GLN A 74 -3.58 -9.58 6.07
CA GLN A 74 -3.80 -8.27 5.47
C GLN A 74 -3.11 -7.17 6.28
N ASP A 75 -3.31 -7.12 7.60
CA ASP A 75 -2.69 -6.15 8.48
C ASP A 75 -1.16 -6.26 8.42
N THR A 76 -0.63 -7.50 8.46
CA THR A 76 0.82 -7.74 8.36
C THR A 76 1.39 -7.17 7.05
N ILE A 77 0.70 -7.36 5.93
CA ILE A 77 1.16 -6.90 4.61
C ILE A 77 0.93 -5.40 4.42
N TYR A 78 -0.17 -4.87 4.93
CA TYR A 78 -0.46 -3.43 4.89
C TYR A 78 0.57 -2.63 5.69
N TYR A 79 0.95 -3.09 6.89
CA TYR A 79 1.94 -2.40 7.73
C TYR A 79 3.39 -2.82 7.46
N ALA A 80 3.63 -3.74 6.52
CA ALA A 80 4.97 -4.21 6.21
C ALA A 80 5.97 -3.09 5.85
N PRO A 81 5.60 -2.03 5.10
CA PRO A 81 6.53 -0.93 4.82
C PRO A 81 7.02 -0.24 6.09
N ASP A 82 6.13 -0.05 7.05
CA ASP A 82 6.35 0.63 8.33
C ASP A 82 6.85 -0.30 9.45
N ILE A 83 7.28 -1.51 9.11
CA ILE A 83 7.80 -2.46 10.12
C ILE A 83 9.05 -1.96 10.83
N ASP A 84 9.78 -1.04 10.22
CA ASP A 84 10.92 -0.34 10.81
C ASP A 84 10.51 0.61 11.95
N GLN A 85 9.22 0.96 12.06
CA GLN A 85 8.63 1.68 13.18
C GLN A 85 8.13 0.75 14.30
N LEU A 86 7.94 -0.54 14.02
CA LEU A 86 7.46 -1.50 14.99
C LEU A 86 8.62 -1.92 15.91
N ASN A 87 8.53 -1.57 17.19
CA ASN A 87 9.43 -2.01 18.27
C ASN A 87 9.30 -3.53 18.51
N SER A 88 9.69 -4.35 17.54
CA SER A 88 9.73 -5.81 17.65
C SER A 88 11.17 -6.31 17.77
N ASN A 89 11.38 -7.30 18.64
CA ASN A 89 12.71 -7.90 18.89
C ASN A 89 13.35 -8.51 17.63
N ILE A 90 12.57 -8.85 16.60
CA ILE A 90 13.07 -9.40 15.32
C ILE A 90 13.65 -8.28 14.45
N VAL A 91 12.98 -7.12 14.40
CA VAL A 91 13.48 -5.93 13.69
C VAL A 91 14.78 -5.44 14.33
N TYR A 92 14.86 -5.43 15.67
CA TYR A 92 16.04 -4.99 16.39
C TYR A 92 17.25 -5.92 16.22
N ASN A 93 17.06 -7.25 16.22
CA ASN A 93 18.19 -8.18 16.20
C ASN A 93 18.72 -8.55 14.80
N ILE A 94 17.90 -8.42 13.74
CA ILE A 94 18.28 -8.85 12.38
C ILE A 94 18.29 -7.67 11.39
N ILE A 95 17.29 -6.78 11.48
CA ILE A 95 17.09 -5.68 10.51
C ILE A 95 17.93 -4.46 10.92
N GLU A 96 18.01 -4.13 12.21
CA GLU A 96 18.78 -2.96 12.67
C GLU A 96 20.29 -3.01 12.32
N PRO A 97 21.01 -4.14 12.49
CA PRO A 97 22.45 -4.19 12.20
C PRO A 97 22.77 -4.18 10.69
N LEU A 98 21.87 -4.71 9.85
CA LEU A 98 22.09 -4.82 8.40
C LEU A 98 21.51 -3.63 7.63
N LEU A 99 20.35 -3.14 8.06
CA LEU A 99 19.48 -2.24 7.29
C LEU A 99 19.28 -0.89 7.99
N GLY A 100 19.53 -0.80 9.30
CA GLY A 100 19.39 0.42 10.09
C GLY A 100 17.95 0.89 10.28
N THR A 101 17.61 1.26 11.50
CA THR A 101 16.31 1.84 11.85
C THR A 101 16.25 3.31 11.41
N SER A 102 15.55 3.55 10.31
CA SER A 102 15.04 4.87 9.96
C SER A 102 13.75 4.65 9.21
N HIS A 103 12.68 5.23 9.75
CA HIS A 103 11.38 5.33 9.09
C HIS A 103 11.56 5.57 7.59
N ARG A 104 10.95 4.70 6.77
CA ARG A 104 11.07 4.69 5.30
C ARG A 104 12.41 4.20 4.78
N ASN A 105 12.81 3.03 5.27
CA ASN A 105 13.96 2.30 4.75
C ASN A 105 13.74 1.88 3.29
N TRP A 106 14.77 2.02 2.45
CA TRP A 106 14.75 1.61 1.04
C TRP A 106 14.36 0.14 0.82
N ILE A 107 14.66 -0.77 1.75
CA ILE A 107 14.26 -2.18 1.67
C ILE A 107 12.81 -2.39 2.09
N THR A 108 12.37 -1.83 3.21
CA THR A 108 10.99 -2.02 3.69
C THR A 108 9.99 -1.34 2.76
N HIS A 109 10.36 -0.21 2.16
CA HIS A 109 9.57 0.53 1.17
C HIS A 109 9.94 0.11 -0.26
N SER A 110 10.05 -1.20 -0.49
CA SER A 110 10.31 -1.78 -1.79
C SER A 110 9.77 -3.19 -1.89
N VAL A 111 9.82 -3.77 -3.09
CA VAL A 111 9.53 -5.20 -3.31
C VAL A 111 10.50 -6.14 -2.61
N LEU A 112 11.62 -5.61 -2.08
CA LEU A 112 12.57 -6.37 -1.29
C LEU A 112 12.13 -6.55 0.17
N ASN A 113 10.98 -5.97 0.55
CA ASN A 113 10.42 -6.14 1.87
C ASN A 113 10.23 -7.64 2.17
N PRO A 114 10.81 -8.18 3.26
CA PRO A 114 10.80 -9.61 3.53
C PRO A 114 9.37 -10.16 3.75
N TYR A 115 8.46 -9.37 4.32
CA TYR A 115 7.07 -9.77 4.49
C TYR A 115 6.34 -9.84 3.15
N PHE A 116 6.58 -8.87 2.26
CA PHE A 116 6.02 -8.89 0.91
C PHE A 116 6.56 -10.05 0.08
N ILE A 117 7.87 -10.31 0.12
CA ILE A 117 8.48 -11.47 -0.56
C ILE A 117 7.85 -12.77 -0.07
N PHE A 118 7.80 -12.96 1.25
CA PHE A 118 7.22 -14.15 1.85
C PHE A 118 5.76 -14.34 1.43
N PHE A 119 4.97 -13.25 1.49
CA PHE A 119 3.59 -13.25 1.01
C PHE A 119 3.48 -13.66 -0.45
N ILE A 120 4.27 -13.08 -1.36
CA ILE A 120 4.23 -13.42 -2.78
C ILE A 120 4.57 -14.89 -3.03
N VAL A 121 5.58 -15.44 -2.34
CA VAL A 121 5.91 -16.87 -2.43
C VAL A 121 4.75 -17.74 -1.98
N CYS A 122 4.15 -17.44 -0.82
CA CYS A 122 2.98 -18.17 -0.33
C CYS A 122 1.78 -18.01 -1.27
N ALA A 123 1.56 -16.82 -1.82
CA ALA A 123 0.49 -16.54 -2.77
C ALA A 123 0.63 -17.38 -4.05
N PHE A 124 1.83 -17.51 -4.60
CA PHE A 124 2.07 -18.38 -5.75
C PHE A 124 1.72 -19.84 -5.46
N ILE A 125 2.15 -20.37 -4.30
CA ILE A 125 1.86 -21.74 -3.89
C ILE A 125 0.35 -21.94 -3.70
N LEU A 126 -0.31 -21.02 -2.98
CA LEU A 126 -1.75 -21.09 -2.72
C LEU A 126 -2.57 -20.98 -4.00
N SER A 127 -2.22 -20.06 -4.89
CA SER A 127 -2.85 -19.94 -6.20
C SER A 127 -2.70 -21.19 -7.04
N PHE A 128 -1.50 -21.78 -7.06
CA PHE A 128 -1.23 -23.03 -7.78
C PHE A 128 -2.09 -24.18 -7.25
N ILE A 129 -2.21 -24.33 -5.94
CA ILE A 129 -3.09 -25.35 -5.32
C ILE A 129 -4.56 -25.05 -5.62
N ALA A 130 -4.98 -23.78 -5.50
CA ALA A 130 -6.37 -23.37 -5.67
C ALA A 130 -6.88 -23.56 -7.10
N ARG A 131 -6.00 -23.51 -8.11
CA ARG A 131 -6.30 -23.77 -9.53
C ARG A 131 -7.14 -25.04 -9.75
N PHE A 132 -6.87 -26.08 -8.96
CA PHE A 132 -7.54 -27.38 -9.06
C PHE A 132 -8.91 -27.45 -8.33
N ILE A 133 -9.38 -26.33 -7.76
CA ILE A 133 -10.63 -26.26 -6.99
C ILE A 133 -11.56 -25.22 -7.63
N PRO A 134 -12.57 -25.63 -8.43
CA PRO A 134 -13.28 -24.77 -9.38
C PRO A 134 -13.85 -23.45 -8.83
N VAL A 135 -14.40 -23.45 -7.61
CA VAL A 135 -14.99 -22.25 -6.99
C VAL A 135 -13.95 -21.51 -6.14
N PHE A 136 -13.07 -22.25 -5.48
CA PHE A 136 -12.10 -21.70 -4.55
C PHE A 136 -11.01 -20.89 -5.27
N LYS A 137 -10.70 -21.25 -6.53
CA LYS A 137 -9.70 -20.57 -7.35
C LYS A 137 -9.97 -19.06 -7.53
N TYR A 138 -11.23 -18.69 -7.72
CA TYR A 138 -11.64 -17.29 -7.85
C TYR A 138 -11.54 -16.53 -6.53
N ILE A 139 -11.97 -17.16 -5.42
CA ILE A 139 -11.94 -16.54 -4.10
C ILE A 139 -10.50 -16.31 -3.64
N VAL A 140 -9.64 -17.33 -3.77
CA VAL A 140 -8.22 -17.25 -3.40
C VAL A 140 -7.50 -16.20 -4.24
N GLY A 141 -7.70 -16.22 -5.57
CA GLY A 141 -7.10 -15.23 -6.46
C GLY A 141 -7.50 -13.81 -6.06
N LEU A 142 -8.78 -13.57 -5.77
CA LEU A 142 -9.28 -12.26 -5.35
C LEU A 142 -8.71 -11.81 -4.00
N ILE A 143 -8.67 -12.69 -3.00
CA ILE A 143 -8.10 -12.37 -1.68
C ILE A 143 -6.62 -12.02 -1.79
N ILE A 144 -5.84 -12.82 -2.53
CA ILE A 144 -4.41 -12.55 -2.79
C ILE A 144 -4.24 -11.21 -3.48
N LEU A 145 -5.07 -10.91 -4.48
CA LEU A 145 -5.01 -9.65 -5.21
C LEU A 145 -5.27 -8.46 -4.27
N ILE A 146 -6.33 -8.51 -3.44
CA ILE A 146 -6.68 -7.43 -2.52
C ILE A 146 -5.56 -7.20 -1.50
N ILE A 147 -5.06 -8.26 -0.84
CA ILE A 147 -3.98 -8.14 0.15
C ILE A 147 -2.70 -7.64 -0.48
N GLY A 148 -2.29 -8.17 -1.64
CA GLY A 148 -1.06 -7.73 -2.28
C GLY A 148 -1.15 -6.30 -2.81
N MET A 149 -2.35 -5.85 -3.22
CA MET A 149 -2.58 -4.46 -3.63
C MET A 149 -2.63 -3.50 -2.45
N SER A 150 -2.92 -3.95 -1.22
CA SER A 150 -2.85 -3.10 -0.04
C SER A 150 -1.42 -2.62 0.24
N PHE A 151 -0.42 -3.48 0.01
CA PHE A 151 0.99 -3.11 0.04
C PHE A 151 1.34 -2.07 -1.04
N VAL A 152 0.82 -2.26 -2.26
CA VAL A 152 0.98 -1.30 -3.38
C VAL A 152 0.37 0.05 -3.02
N ALA A 153 -0.84 0.06 -2.46
CA ALA A 153 -1.54 1.25 -2.00
C ALA A 153 -0.73 1.98 -0.93
N HIS A 154 -0.13 1.26 0.02
CA HIS A 154 0.75 1.84 1.03
C HIS A 154 1.97 2.54 0.39
N LEU A 155 2.71 1.86 -0.49
CA LEU A 155 3.87 2.46 -1.17
C LEU A 155 3.49 3.72 -1.95
N LEU A 156 2.31 3.73 -2.58
CA LEU A 156 1.82 4.87 -3.33
C LEU A 156 1.33 6.01 -2.42
N ALA A 157 0.71 5.71 -1.27
CA ALA A 157 0.33 6.71 -0.27
C ALA A 157 1.56 7.51 0.18
N ASP A 158 2.69 6.82 0.30
CA ASP A 158 3.97 7.40 0.69
C ASP A 158 4.63 8.27 -0.40
N THR A 159 4.07 8.35 -1.60
CA THR A 159 4.49 9.33 -2.63
C THR A 159 3.83 10.71 -2.48
N MET A 160 2.81 10.79 -1.62
CA MET A 160 2.01 12.00 -1.44
C MET A 160 2.71 13.00 -0.48
N PRO A 161 2.51 14.32 -0.68
CA PRO A 161 3.10 15.34 0.20
C PRO A 161 2.56 15.24 1.64
N LEU A 162 3.43 15.57 2.62
CA LEU A 162 3.15 15.46 4.08
C LEU A 162 1.97 16.30 4.61
N SER A 163 1.22 17.02 3.77
CA SER A 163 -0.12 17.48 4.12
C SER A 163 -1.09 16.34 4.49
N TRP A 164 -0.74 15.08 4.16
CA TRP A 164 -1.36 13.85 4.65
C TRP A 164 -0.98 13.44 6.09
N GLY A 165 0.03 14.08 6.71
CA GLY A 165 0.40 13.81 8.11
C GLY A 165 1.00 15.04 8.77
N LYS A 166 0.18 15.84 9.48
CA LYS A 166 0.51 16.98 10.40
C LYS A 166 1.78 17.82 10.10
N GLY A 167 2.25 17.85 8.86
CA GLY A 167 3.56 18.37 8.48
C GLY A 167 3.45 19.37 7.33
N SER A 168 4.50 20.16 7.16
CA SER A 168 4.60 21.18 6.12
C SER A 168 4.24 20.61 4.75
N ARG A 169 3.40 21.34 3.99
CA ARG A 169 2.89 20.96 2.64
C ARG A 169 3.99 20.69 1.61
N ASN A 170 5.24 21.03 1.92
CA ASN A 170 6.42 20.88 1.07
C ASN A 170 7.41 19.83 1.59
N SER A 171 7.10 19.15 2.70
CA SER A 171 7.95 18.08 3.20
C SER A 171 7.59 16.78 2.49
N PHE A 172 8.60 16.14 1.91
CA PHE A 172 8.48 14.83 1.29
C PHE A 172 8.97 13.75 2.24
N SER A 173 8.26 12.63 2.23
CA SER A 173 8.64 11.32 2.76
C SER A 173 9.86 10.79 2.01
N ASN A 174 11.05 11.14 2.47
CA ASN A 174 12.27 10.74 1.78
C ASN A 174 12.67 9.31 2.17
N ILE A 175 13.11 8.52 1.19
CA ILE A 175 13.63 7.18 1.41
C ILE A 175 15.05 7.26 1.99
N HIS A 176 15.27 6.51 3.06
CA HIS A 176 16.56 6.38 3.71
C HIS A 176 17.27 5.12 3.21
N VAL A 177 18.43 5.31 2.59
CA VAL A 177 19.31 4.22 2.16
C VAL A 177 20.35 3.99 3.24
N ARG A 178 20.35 2.79 3.77
CA ARG A 178 21.36 2.29 4.71
C ARG A 178 21.75 0.89 4.26
N PHE A 179 23.03 0.73 3.96
CA PHE A 179 23.63 -0.55 3.64
C PHE A 179 25.05 -0.56 4.17
N TRP A 180 25.27 -1.27 5.28
CA TRP A 180 26.56 -1.31 5.97
C TRP A 180 27.08 0.12 6.30
N PHE A 181 28.14 0.56 5.62
CA PHE A 181 28.77 1.87 5.80
C PHE A 181 28.15 2.98 4.93
N ILE A 182 27.31 2.62 3.95
CA ILE A 182 26.66 3.58 3.06
C ILE A 182 25.37 4.04 3.73
N LYS A 183 25.32 5.33 4.09
CA LYS A 183 24.12 5.98 4.63
C LYS A 183 23.87 7.28 3.89
N PHE A 184 22.76 7.35 3.15
CA PHE A 184 22.29 8.59 2.55
C PHE A 184 20.77 8.62 2.48
N GLN A 185 20.22 9.79 2.20
CA GLN A 185 18.79 10.00 2.03
C GLN A 185 18.55 10.40 0.58
N MET A 186 17.62 9.71 -0.07
CA MET A 186 17.19 10.09 -1.41
C MET A 186 16.49 11.45 -1.36
N ASN A 187 16.68 12.28 -2.38
CA ASN A 187 15.87 13.49 -2.50
C ASN A 187 14.40 13.13 -2.78
N GLY A 188 13.49 14.11 -2.69
CA GLY A 188 12.06 13.85 -2.85
C GLY A 188 11.68 13.27 -4.23
N LEU A 189 12.41 13.65 -5.30
CA LEU A 189 12.16 13.10 -6.64
C LEU A 189 12.56 11.63 -6.74
N PHE A 190 13.78 11.28 -6.32
CA PHE A 190 14.26 9.91 -6.34
C PHE A 190 13.47 9.01 -5.40
N SER A 191 13.03 9.53 -4.25
CA SER A 191 12.15 8.80 -3.31
C SER A 191 10.82 8.45 -3.97
N LYS A 192 10.20 9.39 -4.70
CA LYS A 192 8.95 9.11 -5.45
C LYS A 192 9.17 8.11 -6.57
N LEU A 193 10.23 8.27 -7.35
CA LEU A 193 10.56 7.34 -8.44
C LEU A 193 10.81 5.93 -7.91
N TRP A 194 11.50 5.81 -6.76
CA TRP A 194 11.71 4.56 -6.06
C TRP A 194 10.38 3.91 -5.69
N LEU A 195 9.49 4.64 -5.02
CA LEU A 195 8.18 4.16 -4.61
C LEU A 195 7.29 3.79 -5.82
N TYR A 196 7.26 4.59 -6.88
CA TYR A 196 6.49 4.26 -8.09
C TYR A 196 7.00 3.00 -8.78
N LEU A 197 8.33 2.86 -8.91
CA LEU A 197 8.94 1.67 -9.49
C LEU A 197 8.57 0.43 -8.67
N HIS A 198 8.75 0.49 -7.36
CA HIS A 198 8.48 -0.64 -6.48
C HIS A 198 7.00 -0.95 -6.32
N ALA A 199 6.12 0.04 -6.31
CA ALA A 199 4.68 -0.16 -6.35
C ALA A 199 4.25 -0.86 -7.65
N SER A 200 4.85 -0.48 -8.79
CA SER A 200 4.57 -1.11 -10.09
C SER A 200 5.02 -2.57 -10.14
N ILE A 201 6.24 -2.85 -9.66
CA ILE A 201 6.78 -4.22 -9.59
C ILE A 201 5.96 -5.07 -8.60
N ALA A 202 5.62 -4.52 -7.43
CA ALA A 202 4.76 -5.19 -6.44
C ALA A 202 3.39 -5.52 -7.04
N GLY A 203 2.76 -4.55 -7.73
CA GLY A 203 1.48 -4.75 -8.40
C GLY A 203 1.56 -5.86 -9.46
N ALA A 204 2.60 -5.85 -10.30
CA ALA A 204 2.80 -6.89 -11.30
C ALA A 204 3.01 -8.28 -10.67
N ALA A 205 3.80 -8.37 -9.59
CA ALA A 205 4.03 -9.61 -8.86
C ALA A 205 2.73 -10.13 -8.23
N THR A 206 1.95 -9.27 -7.58
CA THR A 206 0.65 -9.60 -6.99
C THR A 206 -0.34 -10.07 -8.06
N ILE A 207 -0.46 -9.36 -9.18
CA ILE A 207 -1.32 -9.75 -10.30
C ILE A 207 -0.93 -11.13 -10.79
N LYS A 208 0.36 -11.36 -11.05
CA LYS A 208 0.82 -12.66 -11.54
C LYS A 208 0.59 -13.78 -10.52
N ALA A 209 0.86 -13.54 -9.24
CA ALA A 209 0.60 -14.52 -8.19
C ALA A 209 -0.89 -14.87 -8.10
N SER A 210 -1.78 -13.87 -8.18
CA SER A 210 -3.23 -14.08 -8.16
C SER A 210 -3.76 -14.79 -9.42
N SER A 211 -3.19 -14.49 -10.59
CA SER A 211 -3.67 -15.01 -11.87
C SER A 211 -3.37 -16.49 -12.05
N VAL A 212 -2.33 -17.03 -11.40
CA VAL A 212 -2.01 -18.46 -11.44
C VAL A 212 -3.19 -19.32 -10.99
N ALA A 213 -4.03 -18.84 -10.06
CA ALA A 213 -5.24 -19.55 -9.65
C ALA A 213 -6.27 -19.67 -10.79
N LEU A 214 -6.24 -18.74 -11.74
CA LEU A 214 -7.22 -18.62 -12.82
C LEU A 214 -6.75 -19.25 -14.13
N GLU A 215 -5.49 -19.69 -14.23
CA GLU A 215 -4.99 -20.38 -15.41
C GLU A 215 -5.75 -21.71 -15.57
N ASP A 216 -6.30 -21.97 -16.75
CA ASP A 216 -6.95 -23.26 -17.05
C ASP A 216 -5.88 -24.31 -17.37
N ASP A 217 -6.08 -25.56 -16.93
CA ASP A 217 -5.14 -26.69 -17.10
C ASP A 217 -4.70 -26.94 -18.55
#